data_AF-A0AAJ2MCW3-F1
#
_entry.id   AF-A0AAJ2MCW3-F1
#
_cell.length_a   1.000
_cell.length_b   1.000
_cell.length_c   1.000
_cell.angle_alpha   90.00
_cell.angle_beta   90.00
_cell.angle_gamma   90.00
#
_symmetry.space_group_name_H-M   'P 1'
#
loop_
_entity.id
_entity.type
_entity.pdbx_description
1 polymer ?
#
loop_
_entity_poly.entity_id
_entity_poly.type
_entity_poly.pdbx_seq_one_letter_code
_entity_poly.pdbx_strand_id
1 'polypeptide(L)'
;MTNSNTARSGGDDAGDETPLRLFGFEYDGAGHRAEVLDYSGCDVTTVISDADYFFTDQGKLWSLAVVVDDRADHERLVWLSGYDYREPARTRVERAGRAEMQLRYLASRSAESRPVVLPDGLRLIRMFPEWGAGPLWENFTENYPADPLRLGLDPELAAELTEWNDVWNARPHDADLDDEPGWTAAGVALHARVQSALAGVAEVAAQFVF
;
A
#
# COMPACT_ATOMS: atom_id res chain seq x y z
N MET A 1 41.41 -52.47 -27.15
CA MET A 1 41.85 -51.60 -26.03
C MET A 1 40.71 -50.67 -25.69
N THR A 2 40.33 -50.72 -24.43
CA THR A 2 39.30 -49.97 -23.72
C THR A 2 39.30 -48.46 -24.04
N ASN A 3 38.11 -47.87 -24.14
CA ASN A 3 37.73 -46.80 -23.22
C ASN A 3 36.22 -46.61 -23.19
N SER A 4 35.65 -46.95 -22.03
CA SER A 4 34.36 -46.49 -21.54
C SER A 4 34.37 -44.97 -21.49
N ASN A 5 33.31 -44.32 -21.96
CA ASN A 5 32.84 -43.10 -21.32
C ASN A 5 31.33 -43.00 -21.47
N THR A 6 30.65 -43.61 -20.51
CA THR A 6 29.25 -43.35 -20.21
C THR A 6 29.16 -41.88 -19.83
N ALA A 7 28.69 -41.03 -20.74
CA ALA A 7 28.34 -39.67 -20.41
C ALA A 7 27.22 -39.73 -19.38
N ARG A 8 27.56 -39.36 -18.13
CA ARG A 8 26.59 -39.08 -17.07
C ARG A 8 25.53 -38.15 -17.64
N SER A 9 24.28 -38.55 -17.47
CA SER A 9 23.12 -37.68 -17.52
C SER A 9 23.47 -36.38 -16.79
N GLY A 10 23.37 -35.25 -17.50
CA GLY A 10 23.48 -33.94 -16.89
C GLY A 10 22.49 -33.90 -15.73
N GLY A 11 23.03 -33.71 -14.52
CA GLY A 11 22.20 -33.54 -13.34
C GLY A 11 21.35 -32.30 -13.53
N ASP A 12 20.08 -32.46 -13.19
CA ASP A 12 19.13 -31.39 -12.94
C ASP A 12 19.79 -30.30 -12.09
N ASP A 13 20.19 -29.22 -12.76
CA ASP A 13 20.26 -27.90 -12.15
C ASP A 13 18.96 -27.19 -12.56
N ALA A 14 17.84 -27.80 -12.20
CA ALA A 14 16.59 -27.07 -12.05
C ALA A 14 16.83 -26.17 -10.84
N GLY A 15 17.53 -25.05 -11.08
CA GLY A 15 17.66 -23.99 -10.12
C GLY A 15 16.27 -23.72 -9.57
N ASP A 16 16.17 -23.71 -8.24
CA ASP A 16 14.95 -23.39 -7.50
C ASP A 16 14.61 -21.91 -7.79
N GLU A 17 14.10 -21.67 -9.01
CA GLU A 17 13.74 -20.35 -9.49
C GLU A 17 12.59 -19.89 -8.61
N THR A 18 12.87 -18.90 -7.77
CA THR A 18 11.89 -18.35 -6.84
C THR A 18 10.71 -17.81 -7.65
N PRO A 19 9.53 -18.45 -7.59
CA PRO A 19 8.42 -18.05 -8.43
C PRO A 19 7.88 -16.72 -7.93
N LEU A 20 7.74 -15.77 -8.85
CA LEU A 20 7.21 -14.43 -8.59
C LEU A 20 5.80 -14.35 -9.16
N ARG A 21 4.89 -13.74 -8.40
CA ARG A 21 3.52 -13.51 -8.85
C ARG A 21 3.18 -12.04 -8.76
N LEU A 22 2.82 -11.48 -9.91
CA LEU A 22 2.42 -10.10 -10.07
C LEU A 22 0.89 -10.03 -10.18
N PHE A 23 0.30 -9.08 -9.46
CA PHE A 23 -1.14 -8.84 -9.45
C PHE A 23 -1.40 -7.42 -9.93
N GLY A 24 -2.26 -7.25 -10.93
CA GLY A 24 -2.83 -5.97 -11.35
C GLY A 24 -4.27 -5.84 -10.89
N PHE A 25 -4.62 -4.74 -10.22
CA PHE A 25 -5.95 -4.50 -9.69
C PHE A 25 -6.67 -3.40 -10.46
N GLU A 26 -7.85 -3.74 -10.97
CA GLU A 26 -8.77 -2.82 -11.61
C GLU A 26 -10.10 -2.78 -10.85
N TYR A 27 -10.82 -1.67 -10.96
CA TYR A 27 -12.16 -1.53 -10.39
C TYR A 27 -13.21 -1.74 -11.49
N ASP A 28 -14.13 -2.69 -11.31
CA ASP A 28 -15.14 -3.04 -12.31
C ASP A 28 -16.51 -2.37 -12.07
N GLY A 29 -16.60 -1.46 -11.10
CA GLY A 29 -17.85 -0.81 -10.68
C GLY A 29 -18.55 -1.50 -9.50
N ALA A 30 -18.20 -2.76 -9.19
CA ALA A 30 -18.73 -3.49 -8.03
C ALA A 30 -17.64 -3.80 -7.00
N GLY A 31 -16.39 -3.93 -7.43
CA GLY A 31 -15.25 -4.16 -6.56
C GLY A 31 -13.94 -4.23 -7.33
N HIS A 32 -12.86 -4.55 -6.62
CA HIS A 32 -11.56 -4.78 -7.25
C HIS A 32 -11.44 -6.22 -7.76
N ARG A 33 -10.99 -6.36 -9.01
CA ARG A 33 -10.59 -7.64 -9.61
C ARG A 33 -9.08 -7.68 -9.74
N ALA A 34 -8.50 -8.87 -9.62
CA ALA A 34 -7.08 -9.09 -9.83
C ALA A 34 -6.83 -9.83 -11.15
N GLU A 35 -5.97 -9.26 -11.98
CA GLU A 35 -5.27 -9.93 -13.06
C GLU A 35 -3.95 -10.48 -12.50
N VAL A 36 -3.60 -11.72 -12.81
CA VAL A 36 -2.45 -12.42 -12.20
C VAL A 36 -1.50 -12.90 -13.28
N LEU A 37 -0.21 -12.58 -13.12
CA LEU A 37 0.87 -13.00 -14.00
C LEU A 37 1.95 -13.71 -13.16
N ASP A 38 2.28 -14.94 -13.55
CA ASP A 38 3.34 -15.72 -12.92
C ASP A 38 4.63 -15.59 -13.72
N TYR A 39 5.74 -15.38 -13.00
CA TYR A 39 7.09 -15.24 -13.53
C TYR A 39 8.00 -16.29 -12.90
N SER A 40 8.78 -16.98 -13.73
CA SER A 40 9.85 -17.88 -13.31
C SER A 40 11.15 -17.48 -14.01
N GLY A 41 12.27 -17.53 -13.30
CA GLY A 41 13.59 -17.25 -13.88
C GLY A 41 13.88 -15.79 -14.20
N CYS A 42 13.01 -14.86 -13.78
CA CYS A 42 13.20 -13.43 -13.91
C CYS A 42 13.67 -12.82 -12.59
N ASP A 43 14.54 -11.81 -12.67
CA ASP A 43 14.88 -11.02 -11.49
C ASP A 43 13.73 -10.09 -11.08
N VAL A 44 13.67 -9.76 -9.78
CA VAL A 44 12.61 -8.91 -9.21
C VAL A 44 12.56 -7.52 -9.86
N THR A 45 13.70 -6.96 -10.27
CA THR A 45 13.73 -5.60 -10.85
C THR A 45 13.10 -5.56 -12.24
N THR A 46 13.29 -6.61 -13.04
CA THR A 46 12.61 -6.80 -14.32
C THR A 46 11.09 -6.88 -14.12
N VAL A 47 10.63 -7.69 -13.15
CA VAL A 47 9.18 -7.83 -12.87
C VAL A 47 8.56 -6.51 -12.39
N ILE A 48 9.28 -5.71 -11.59
CA ILE A 48 8.81 -4.39 -11.15
C ILE A 48 8.70 -3.43 -12.35
N SER A 49 9.70 -3.41 -13.23
CA SER A 49 9.67 -2.56 -14.43
C SER A 49 8.51 -2.92 -15.36
N ASP A 50 8.27 -4.23 -15.54
CA ASP A 50 7.13 -4.73 -16.31
C ASP A 50 5.80 -4.33 -15.65
N ALA A 51 5.70 -4.42 -14.32
CA ALA A 51 4.49 -4.08 -13.59
C ALA A 51 4.05 -2.63 -13.79
N ASP A 52 5.00 -1.68 -13.73
CA ASP A 52 4.67 -0.28 -13.97
C ASP A 52 4.17 -0.05 -15.40
N TYR A 53 4.84 -0.65 -16.38
CA TYR A 53 4.45 -0.54 -17.79
C TYR A 53 3.09 -1.18 -18.09
N PHE A 54 2.83 -2.39 -17.58
CA PHE A 54 1.60 -3.14 -17.89
C PHE A 54 0.40 -2.69 -17.06
N PHE A 55 0.62 -2.23 -15.82
CA PHE A 55 -0.46 -1.93 -14.90
C PHE A 55 -0.57 -0.44 -14.57
N THR A 56 0.47 0.18 -14.03
CA THR A 56 0.37 1.58 -13.57
C THR A 56 -0.02 2.52 -14.71
N ASP A 57 0.64 2.42 -15.87
CA ASP A 57 0.38 3.26 -17.05
C ASP A 57 -1.03 3.03 -17.64
N GLN A 58 -1.55 1.81 -17.47
CA GLN A 58 -2.91 1.41 -17.85
C GLN A 58 -3.96 1.77 -16.80
N GLY A 59 -3.59 2.46 -15.72
CA GLY A 59 -4.51 2.91 -14.69
C GLY A 59 -4.89 1.83 -13.67
N LYS A 60 -4.03 0.85 -13.46
CA LYS A 60 -4.22 -0.22 -12.46
C LYS A 60 -3.24 -0.05 -11.30
N LEU A 61 -3.68 -0.44 -10.10
CA LEU A 61 -2.76 -0.68 -8.98
C LEU A 61 -2.07 -2.02 -9.20
N TRP A 62 -0.90 -2.26 -8.61
CA TRP A 62 -0.28 -3.57 -8.68
C TRP A 62 0.49 -3.95 -7.41
N SER A 63 0.59 -5.25 -7.14
CA SER A 63 1.41 -5.82 -6.05
C SER A 63 2.23 -7.00 -6.56
N LEU A 64 3.39 -7.24 -5.95
CA LEU A 64 4.30 -8.33 -6.30
C LEU A 64 4.55 -9.21 -5.07
N ALA A 65 4.48 -10.53 -5.24
CA ALA A 65 4.78 -11.51 -4.20
C ALA A 65 5.76 -12.58 -4.69
N VAL A 66 6.49 -13.16 -3.75
CA VAL A 66 7.10 -14.49 -3.91
C VAL A 66 6.04 -15.54 -3.59
N VAL A 67 5.92 -16.54 -4.46
CA VAL A 67 5.14 -17.75 -4.20
C VAL A 67 6.05 -18.73 -3.46
N VAL A 68 5.69 -19.04 -2.21
CA VAL A 68 6.35 -20.05 -1.40
C VAL A 68 5.48 -21.28 -1.41
N ASP A 69 6.00 -22.37 -1.97
CA ASP A 69 5.34 -23.68 -1.93
C ASP A 69 5.38 -24.20 -0.48
N ASP A 70 4.23 -24.16 0.20
CA ASP A 70 4.08 -24.82 1.49
C ASP A 70 3.60 -26.25 1.21
N ARG A 71 4.25 -27.24 1.82
CA ARG A 71 3.97 -28.68 1.61
C ARG A 71 2.57 -29.12 2.09
N ALA A 72 1.73 -28.17 2.46
CA ALA A 72 0.38 -28.34 2.97
C ALA A 72 -0.64 -27.63 2.07
N ASP A 73 -0.93 -28.22 0.90
CA ASP A 73 -2.06 -27.95 -0.03
C ASP A 73 -2.39 -26.49 -0.42
N HIS A 74 -1.64 -25.49 0.04
CA HIS A 74 -1.90 -24.07 -0.18
C HIS A 74 -0.60 -23.30 -0.42
N GLU A 75 -0.54 -22.62 -1.56
CA GLU A 75 0.52 -21.66 -1.85
C GLU A 75 0.50 -20.51 -0.84
N ARG A 76 1.67 -20.15 -0.30
CA ARG A 76 1.82 -18.99 0.57
C ARG A 76 2.44 -17.84 -0.22
N LEU A 77 1.82 -16.66 -0.17
CA LEU A 77 2.38 -15.44 -0.75
C LEU A 77 3.19 -14.67 0.30
N VAL A 78 4.38 -14.23 -0.09
CA VAL A 78 5.18 -13.25 0.66
C VAL A 78 5.28 -11.99 -0.19
N TRP A 79 4.57 -10.94 0.21
CA TRP A 79 4.51 -9.68 -0.51
C TRP A 79 5.87 -8.97 -0.49
N LEU A 80 6.41 -8.65 -1.67
CA LEU A 80 7.62 -7.87 -1.86
C LEU A 80 7.30 -6.37 -2.06
N SER A 81 6.20 -6.08 -2.74
CA SER A 81 5.66 -4.73 -2.93
C SER A 81 4.14 -4.81 -2.91
N GLY A 82 3.53 -3.85 -2.22
CA GLY A 82 2.09 -3.80 -2.10
C GLY A 82 1.47 -4.88 -1.19
N TYR A 83 0.20 -5.14 -1.45
CA TYR A 83 -0.67 -6.07 -0.73
C TYR A 83 -1.84 -6.46 -1.65
N ASP A 84 -2.60 -7.49 -1.30
CA ASP A 84 -3.84 -7.80 -2.02
C ASP A 84 -4.86 -6.67 -1.82
N TYR A 85 -5.05 -5.85 -2.85
CA TYR A 85 -5.89 -4.65 -2.76
C TYR A 85 -7.38 -4.97 -2.59
N ARG A 86 -7.78 -6.22 -2.84
CA ARG A 86 -9.17 -6.70 -2.67
C ARG A 86 -9.50 -6.94 -1.20
N GLU A 87 -8.49 -7.17 -0.38
CA GLU A 87 -8.63 -7.50 1.03
C GLU A 87 -8.42 -6.25 1.91
N PRO A 88 -9.15 -6.13 3.03
CA PRO A 88 -8.87 -5.10 4.02
C PRO A 88 -7.49 -5.30 4.65
N ALA A 89 -6.65 -4.26 4.65
CA ALA A 89 -5.35 -4.29 5.31
C ALA A 89 -5.47 -4.24 6.85
N ARG A 90 -5.05 -5.29 7.55
CA ARG A 90 -5.27 -5.46 9.00
C ARG A 90 -4.01 -5.24 9.83
N THR A 91 -2.85 -5.59 9.27
CA THR A 91 -1.56 -5.41 9.93
C THR A 91 -0.85 -4.14 9.47
N ARG A 92 0.19 -3.75 10.21
CA ARG A 92 1.05 -2.61 9.84
C ARG A 92 1.68 -2.78 8.46
N VAL A 93 2.20 -3.97 8.17
CA VAL A 93 2.86 -4.28 6.90
C VAL A 93 1.87 -4.20 5.73
N GLU A 94 0.66 -4.73 5.91
CA GLU A 94 -0.39 -4.67 4.88
C GLU A 94 -0.84 -3.23 4.61
N ARG A 95 -1.00 -2.41 5.66
CA ARG A 95 -1.35 -0.98 5.52
C ARG A 95 -0.26 -0.20 4.80
N ALA A 96 1.01 -0.47 5.13
CA ALA A 96 2.15 0.15 4.46
C ALA A 96 2.21 -0.24 2.98
N GLY A 97 2.05 -1.53 2.66
CA GLY A 97 2.00 -2.02 1.28
C GLY A 97 0.82 -1.42 0.50
N ARG A 98 -0.37 -1.37 1.09
CA ARG A 98 -1.54 -0.74 0.46
C ARG A 98 -1.29 0.75 0.16
N ALA A 99 -0.77 1.51 1.12
CA ALA A 99 -0.46 2.92 0.95
C ALA A 99 0.64 3.16 -0.10
N GLU A 100 1.67 2.30 -0.14
CA GLU A 100 2.72 2.33 -1.15
C GLU A 100 2.13 2.18 -2.56
N MET A 101 1.26 1.18 -2.78
CA MET A 101 0.59 0.98 -4.08
C MET A 101 -0.22 2.20 -4.51
N GLN A 102 -1.01 2.74 -3.59
CA GLN A 102 -1.85 3.91 -3.85
C GLN A 102 -1.00 5.12 -4.23
N LEU A 103 0.08 5.37 -3.49
CA LEU A 103 0.98 6.49 -3.77
C LEU A 103 1.73 6.33 -5.08
N ARG A 104 2.22 5.12 -5.40
CA ARG A 104 2.85 4.82 -6.69
C ARG A 104 1.90 5.11 -7.85
N TYR A 105 0.66 4.61 -7.75
CA TYR A 105 -0.37 4.83 -8.76
C TYR A 105 -0.73 6.31 -8.91
N LEU A 106 -0.97 7.04 -7.81
CA LEU A 106 -1.32 8.47 -7.86
C LEU A 106 -0.17 9.34 -8.38
N ALA A 107 1.09 8.96 -8.09
CA ALA A 107 2.26 9.64 -8.62
C ALA A 107 2.31 9.55 -10.16
N SER A 108 2.08 8.36 -10.73
CA SER A 108 1.99 8.17 -12.19
C SER A 108 0.86 9.01 -12.79
N ARG A 109 -0.34 8.98 -12.18
CA ARG A 109 -1.48 9.81 -12.62
C ARG A 109 -1.14 11.30 -12.65
N SER A 110 -0.50 11.79 -11.59
CA SER A 110 -0.05 13.18 -11.49
C SER A 110 0.98 13.52 -12.57
N ALA A 111 1.95 12.64 -12.82
CA ALA A 111 2.99 12.85 -13.84
C ALA A 111 2.39 12.95 -15.25
N GLU A 112 1.31 12.24 -15.51
CA GLU A 112 0.58 12.28 -16.78
C GLU A 112 -0.53 13.35 -16.84
N SER A 113 -0.63 14.24 -15.84
CA SER A 113 -1.70 15.25 -15.74
C SER A 113 -3.11 14.64 -15.81
N ARG A 114 -3.28 13.40 -15.34
CA ARG A 114 -4.57 12.72 -15.20
C ARG A 114 -5.19 13.06 -13.83
N PRO A 115 -6.52 12.86 -13.65
CA PRO A 115 -7.13 12.99 -12.33
C PRO A 115 -6.42 12.14 -11.27
N VAL A 116 -6.03 12.78 -10.17
CA VAL A 116 -5.34 12.20 -9.01
C VAL A 116 -6.37 11.54 -8.08
N VAL A 117 -6.96 10.45 -8.55
CA VAL A 117 -7.92 9.63 -7.82
C VAL A 117 -7.61 8.16 -8.09
N LEU A 118 -7.89 7.31 -7.10
CA LEU A 118 -7.76 5.85 -7.13
C LEU A 118 -8.61 5.22 -8.26
N PRO A 119 -8.39 3.95 -8.62
CA PRO A 119 -9.12 3.33 -9.75
C PRO A 119 -10.65 3.32 -9.59
N ASP A 120 -11.15 3.37 -8.36
CA ASP A 120 -12.57 3.47 -8.01
C ASP A 120 -13.09 4.92 -7.96
N GLY A 121 -12.23 5.90 -8.23
CA GLY A 121 -12.55 7.33 -8.20
C GLY A 121 -12.38 7.98 -6.82
N LEU A 122 -12.00 7.24 -5.79
CA LEU A 122 -11.78 7.79 -4.45
C LEU A 122 -10.50 8.63 -4.39
N ARG A 123 -10.51 9.65 -3.53
CA ARG A 123 -9.30 10.39 -3.14
C ARG A 123 -8.49 9.56 -2.15
N LEU A 124 -7.20 9.88 -2.00
CA LEU A 124 -6.36 9.33 -0.92
C LEU A 124 -6.05 10.41 0.10
N ILE A 125 -6.57 10.25 1.31
CA ILE A 125 -6.22 11.10 2.46
C ILE A 125 -5.26 10.34 3.37
N ARG A 126 -4.07 10.88 3.57
CA ARG A 126 -3.10 10.33 4.52
C ARG A 126 -3.37 10.92 5.89
N MET A 127 -3.39 10.06 6.91
CA MET A 127 -3.50 10.47 8.30
C MET A 127 -2.23 10.09 9.04
N PHE A 128 -1.53 11.07 9.62
CA PHE A 128 -0.31 10.88 10.41
C PHE A 128 -0.06 12.10 11.33
N PRO A 129 0.71 11.95 12.42
CA PRO A 129 1.10 13.10 13.22
C PRO A 129 2.00 14.02 12.41
N GLU A 130 1.73 15.32 12.48
CA GLU A 130 2.51 16.31 11.75
C GLU A 130 2.89 17.48 12.65
N TRP A 131 4.09 18.01 12.43
CA TRP A 131 4.63 19.17 13.11
C TRP A 131 4.12 20.47 12.50
N GLY A 132 3.44 21.29 13.30
CA GLY A 132 3.02 22.65 12.90
C GLY A 132 1.93 22.71 11.82
N ALA A 133 1.38 21.57 11.41
CA ALA A 133 0.29 21.45 10.45
C ALA A 133 -0.74 20.41 10.92
N GLY A 134 -1.89 20.33 10.24
CA GLY A 134 -2.93 19.36 10.56
C GLY A 134 -2.54 17.92 10.18
N PRO A 135 -3.16 16.90 10.79
CA PRO A 135 -2.78 15.50 10.61
C PRO A 135 -3.30 14.84 9.32
N LEU A 136 -4.04 15.57 8.47
CA LEU A 136 -4.62 15.05 7.22
C LEU A 136 -3.97 15.70 6.00
N TRP A 137 -3.48 14.86 5.08
CA TRP A 137 -2.69 15.31 3.92
C TRP A 137 -3.16 14.62 2.64
N GLU A 138 -3.28 15.39 1.55
CA GLU A 138 -3.62 14.89 0.23
C GLU A 138 -2.49 15.18 -0.75
N ASN A 139 -1.68 14.17 -1.06
CA ASN A 139 -0.54 14.32 -1.96
C ASN A 139 -0.98 14.60 -3.41
N PHE A 140 -0.09 15.24 -4.17
CA PHE A 140 -0.26 15.53 -5.60
C PHE A 140 -1.45 16.42 -5.95
N THR A 141 -1.94 17.18 -4.96
CA THR A 141 -2.98 18.19 -5.12
C THR A 141 -2.54 19.51 -4.48
N GLU A 142 -3.31 20.57 -4.70
CA GLU A 142 -3.10 21.85 -4.02
C GLU A 142 -3.59 21.83 -2.55
N ASN A 143 -4.26 20.75 -2.11
CA ASN A 143 -4.81 20.61 -0.75
C ASN A 143 -3.76 20.06 0.22
N TYR A 144 -2.73 20.86 0.49
CA TYR A 144 -1.61 20.44 1.33
C TYR A 144 -1.31 21.49 2.41
N PRO A 145 -1.47 21.19 3.71
CA PRO A 145 -2.27 20.14 4.37
C PRO A 145 -3.77 20.20 4.03
N ALA A 146 -4.48 19.08 4.23
CA ALA A 146 -5.92 19.01 3.99
C ALA A 146 -6.70 19.49 5.22
N ASP A 147 -7.62 20.43 5.00
CA ASP A 147 -8.50 20.97 6.04
C ASP A 147 -9.66 19.98 6.33
N PRO A 148 -9.76 19.42 7.56
CA PRO A 148 -10.84 18.52 7.96
C PRO A 148 -12.25 19.00 7.60
N LEU A 149 -12.53 20.29 7.80
CA LEU A 149 -13.86 20.85 7.55
C LEU A 149 -14.16 20.96 6.04
N ARG A 150 -13.14 21.27 5.23
CA ARG A 150 -13.29 21.28 3.77
C ARG A 150 -13.41 19.88 3.17
N LEU A 151 -12.90 18.86 3.87
CA LEU A 151 -13.16 17.45 3.53
C LEU A 151 -14.58 17.01 3.88
N GLY A 152 -15.35 17.83 4.60
CA GLY A 152 -16.71 17.52 5.02
C GLY A 152 -16.79 16.76 6.33
N LEU A 153 -15.70 16.71 7.12
CA LEU A 153 -15.76 16.19 8.49
C LEU A 153 -16.58 17.13 9.37
N ASP A 154 -17.33 16.56 10.30
CA ASP A 154 -18.06 17.34 11.27
C ASP A 154 -17.09 18.09 12.22
N PRO A 155 -17.51 19.24 12.79
CA PRO A 155 -16.63 20.06 13.62
C PRO A 155 -16.08 19.36 14.87
N GLU A 156 -16.80 18.39 15.43
CA GLU A 156 -16.38 17.65 16.61
C GLU A 156 -15.23 16.71 16.26
N LEU A 157 -15.38 15.89 15.20
CA LEU A 157 -14.31 15.02 14.71
C LEU A 157 -13.08 15.82 14.24
N ALA A 158 -13.27 16.98 13.61
CA ALA A 158 -12.18 17.85 13.24
C ALA A 158 -11.40 18.36 14.47
N ALA A 159 -12.10 18.75 15.54
CA ALA A 159 -11.47 19.19 16.79
C ALA A 159 -10.69 18.05 17.46
N GLU A 160 -11.26 16.85 17.52
CA GLU A 160 -10.58 15.69 18.11
C GLU A 160 -9.29 15.31 17.34
N LEU A 161 -9.28 15.44 16.00
CA LEU A 161 -8.06 15.25 15.20
C LEU A 161 -6.99 16.28 15.53
N THR A 162 -7.39 17.54 15.72
CA THR A 162 -6.48 18.61 16.14
C THR A 162 -5.91 18.30 17.52
N GLU A 163 -6.75 17.96 18.50
CA GLU A 163 -6.31 17.62 19.86
C GLU A 163 -5.33 16.43 19.87
N TRP A 164 -5.62 15.39 19.08
CA TRP A 164 -4.73 14.24 18.93
C TRP A 164 -3.36 14.64 18.36
N ASN A 165 -3.34 15.52 17.36
CA ASN A 165 -2.09 16.03 16.78
C ASN A 165 -1.37 17.03 17.71
N ASP A 166 -2.11 17.78 18.53
CA ASP A 166 -1.54 18.72 19.50
C ASP A 166 -0.77 18.00 20.60
N VAL A 167 -1.23 16.82 21.06
CA VAL A 167 -0.45 15.95 21.95
C VAL A 167 0.89 15.59 21.33
N TRP A 168 0.92 15.34 20.01
CA TRP A 168 2.18 15.11 19.32
C TRP A 168 3.05 16.38 19.29
N ASN A 169 2.47 17.54 19.05
CA ASN A 169 3.19 18.80 18.94
C ASN A 169 3.66 19.39 20.28
N ALA A 170 3.07 18.97 21.40
CA ALA A 170 3.36 19.52 22.72
C ALA A 170 4.74 19.12 23.27
N ARG A 171 5.37 18.09 22.70
CA ARG A 171 6.67 17.59 23.14
C ARG A 171 7.82 18.12 22.26
N PRO A 172 9.07 18.13 22.78
CA PRO A 172 10.26 18.34 21.96
C PRO A 172 10.38 17.33 20.81
N HIS A 173 10.99 17.74 19.71
CA HIS A 173 11.12 16.88 18.51
C HIS A 173 11.93 15.60 18.76
N ASP A 174 12.84 15.62 19.73
CA ASP A 174 13.70 14.51 20.13
C ASP A 174 13.17 13.71 21.33
N ALA A 175 11.97 14.05 21.83
CA ALA A 175 11.33 13.36 22.94
C ALA A 175 10.31 12.31 22.46
N ASP A 176 10.25 11.21 23.20
CA ASP A 176 9.20 10.20 23.06
C ASP A 176 7.85 10.73 23.59
N LEU A 177 6.75 10.09 23.18
CA LEU A 177 5.44 10.35 23.77
C LEU A 177 5.35 9.70 25.16
N ASP A 178 4.83 10.43 26.14
CA ASP A 178 4.65 9.92 27.51
C ASP A 178 3.72 8.69 27.56
N ASP A 179 2.67 8.66 26.72
CA ASP A 179 1.75 7.53 26.54
C ASP A 179 1.58 7.22 25.05
N GLU A 180 2.65 6.73 24.41
CA GLU A 180 2.61 6.29 23.01
C GLU A 180 1.51 5.25 22.75
N PRO A 181 1.29 4.22 23.58
CA PRO A 181 0.24 3.24 23.35
C PRO A 181 -1.17 3.84 23.37
N GLY A 182 -1.47 4.70 24.35
CA GLY A 182 -2.76 5.38 24.44
C GLY A 182 -2.99 6.36 23.30
N TRP A 183 -1.97 7.14 22.95
CA TRP A 183 -2.01 8.05 21.80
C TRP A 183 -2.23 7.31 20.47
N THR A 184 -1.56 6.16 20.29
CA THR A 184 -1.74 5.31 19.09
C THR A 184 -3.14 4.71 19.03
N ALA A 185 -3.67 4.23 20.16
CA ALA A 185 -5.03 3.68 20.23
C ALA A 185 -6.09 4.74 19.91
N ALA A 186 -5.92 5.97 20.41
CA ALA A 186 -6.77 7.11 20.06
C ALA A 186 -6.71 7.42 18.55
N GLY A 187 -5.51 7.42 17.98
CA GLY A 187 -5.31 7.60 16.54
C GLY A 187 -6.03 6.55 15.70
N VAL A 188 -5.99 5.27 16.09
CA VAL A 188 -6.70 4.18 15.40
C VAL A 188 -8.23 4.37 15.48
N ALA A 189 -8.74 4.79 16.63
CA ALA A 189 -10.18 5.07 16.79
C ALA A 189 -10.62 6.26 15.92
N LEU A 190 -9.81 7.33 15.89
CA LEU A 190 -10.04 8.49 15.02
C LEU A 190 -9.98 8.11 13.55
N HIS A 191 -8.98 7.33 13.13
CA HIS A 191 -8.87 6.83 11.76
C HIS A 191 -10.13 6.09 11.32
N ALA A 192 -10.67 5.19 12.15
CA ALA A 192 -11.90 4.47 11.84
C ALA A 192 -13.10 5.42 11.65
N ARG A 193 -13.22 6.45 12.49
CA ARG A 193 -14.27 7.48 12.38
C ARG A 193 -14.11 8.32 11.11
N VAL A 194 -12.90 8.78 10.81
CA VAL A 194 -12.61 9.57 9.60
C VAL A 194 -12.84 8.74 8.33
N GLN A 195 -12.40 7.48 8.33
CA GLN A 195 -12.67 6.53 7.23
C GLN A 195 -14.16 6.32 7.01
N SER A 196 -14.95 6.24 8.08
CA SER A 196 -16.41 6.14 7.98
C SER A 196 -17.05 7.44 7.48
N ALA A 197 -16.58 8.59 7.95
CA ALA A 197 -17.11 9.90 7.56
C ALA A 197 -16.84 10.23 6.09
N LEU A 198 -15.71 9.76 5.55
CA LEU A 198 -15.31 9.97 4.15
C LEU A 198 -15.69 8.81 3.23
N ALA A 199 -16.56 7.88 3.67
CA ALA A 199 -16.99 6.76 2.86
C ALA A 199 -17.60 7.23 1.52
N GLY A 200 -17.09 6.67 0.42
CA GLY A 200 -17.49 7.06 -0.95
C GLY A 200 -16.85 8.35 -1.48
N VAL A 201 -16.03 9.03 -0.68
CA VAL A 201 -15.29 10.25 -1.08
C VAL A 201 -13.79 9.99 -1.09
N ALA A 202 -13.28 9.33 -0.05
CA ALA A 202 -11.86 9.04 0.08
C ALA A 202 -11.58 7.73 0.81
N GLU A 203 -10.45 7.14 0.48
CA GLU A 203 -9.78 6.18 1.35
C GLU A 203 -8.78 6.91 2.26
N VAL A 204 -8.74 6.51 3.53
CA VAL A 204 -7.89 7.13 4.55
C VAL A 204 -6.75 6.18 4.91
N ALA A 205 -5.52 6.55 4.59
CA ALA A 205 -4.34 5.77 4.91
C ALA A 205 -3.76 6.18 6.28
N ALA A 206 -3.89 5.31 7.28
CA ALA A 206 -3.25 5.49 8.58
C ALA A 206 -1.74 5.21 8.51
N GLN A 207 -0.92 6.25 8.70
CA GLN A 207 0.54 6.19 8.59
C GLN A 207 1.26 6.49 9.93
N PHE A 208 0.56 6.34 11.05
CA PHE A 208 1.06 6.60 12.41
C PHE A 208 1.15 5.34 13.29
N VAL A 209 0.78 4.17 12.74
CA VAL A 209 0.85 2.90 13.48
C VAL A 209 2.25 2.32 13.27
N PHE A 210 3.13 2.58 14.22
CA PHE A 210 4.49 2.01 14.29
C PHE A 210 4.47 0.57 14.83
#